data_AF-A0A8J2ZBP1-F1
#
_entry.id   AF-A0A8J2ZBP1-F1
#
_cell.length_a   1.000
_cell.length_b   1.000
_cell.length_c   1.000
_cell.angle_alpha   90.00
_cell.angle_beta   90.00
_cell.angle_gamma   90.00
#
_symmetry.space_group_name_H-M   'P 1'
#
loop_
_entity.id
_entity.type
_entity.pdbx_description
1 polymer ?
#
loop_
_entity_poly.entity_id
_entity_poly.type
_entity_poly.pdbx_seq_one_letter_code
_entity_poly.pdbx_strand_id
1 'polypeptide(L)'
;MPPRARRPAGRRATRREADTAPAGIPAPPGPPPGEDADEEERGPLRRCLVTRERLPKEAMIRFVLAPDRTVVPDLEGRLPGRGMWLSARRDVLERASLRGAFARAARGPVQVPPDLRARIEAGLRRRIRDLLGFARRAGQAVCGFQKAQEWLKEGRAALVVQAADGSPAERRRLVGGREIAVVTPLDAAELGAAFGRDRAVHVALAPGRLAQAVKAEAGRLAGIAAEGMRQRGASLDAENEGEAERLAGRTDEARNYETGTGSDRRTDERP
;
A
#
# COMPACT_ATOMS: atom_id res chain seq x y z
N MET A 1 87.29 45.39 -38.36
CA MET A 1 85.90 45.85 -38.61
C MET A 1 85.18 46.02 -37.27
N PRO A 2 84.44 47.12 -37.09
CA PRO A 2 83.76 47.55 -35.85
C PRO A 2 82.28 47.04 -35.85
N PRO A 3 81.30 47.58 -35.10
CA PRO A 3 81.24 48.22 -33.77
C PRO A 3 80.11 47.67 -32.84
N ARG A 4 80.02 48.27 -31.65
CA ARG A 4 78.89 48.29 -30.69
C ARG A 4 77.54 48.77 -31.26
N ALA A 5 76.42 48.31 -30.67
CA ALA A 5 75.16 49.06 -30.46
C ALA A 5 74.40 48.39 -29.29
N ARG A 6 74.15 48.99 -28.11
CA ARG A 6 73.23 50.08 -27.68
C ARG A 6 71.71 49.83 -27.88
N ARG A 7 71.03 49.50 -26.76
CA ARG A 7 69.73 50.02 -26.21
C ARG A 7 68.45 49.88 -27.08
N PRO A 8 67.19 50.10 -26.59
CA PRO A 8 66.72 50.67 -25.31
C PRO A 8 65.54 49.95 -24.62
N ALA A 9 65.10 50.57 -23.51
CA ALA A 9 63.91 50.30 -22.72
C ALA A 9 62.57 50.46 -23.47
N GLY A 10 61.57 49.69 -23.05
CA GLY A 10 60.19 49.77 -23.53
C GLY A 10 59.13 49.44 -22.48
N ARG A 11 58.68 50.49 -21.79
CA ARG A 11 57.29 50.77 -21.35
C ARG A 11 56.51 49.77 -20.47
N ARG A 12 56.15 50.30 -19.29
CA ARG A 12 54.96 49.99 -18.50
C ARG A 12 53.71 49.81 -19.37
N ALA A 13 52.91 48.80 -19.04
CA ALA A 13 51.46 48.86 -19.15
C ALA A 13 50.83 48.07 -17.99
N THR A 14 50.18 48.81 -17.11
CA THR A 14 49.27 48.36 -16.07
C THR A 14 48.01 47.74 -16.69
N ARG A 15 47.58 46.55 -16.25
CA ARG A 15 46.18 46.12 -16.32
C ARG A 15 45.97 44.98 -15.32
N ARG A 16 45.46 45.32 -14.14
CA ARG A 16 44.11 44.97 -13.64
C ARG A 16 43.89 43.47 -13.47
N GLU A 17 43.72 43.12 -12.19
CA GLU A 17 43.00 41.94 -11.72
C GLU A 17 41.77 41.66 -12.59
N ALA A 18 41.60 40.38 -12.93
CA ALA A 18 40.30 39.81 -13.23
C ALA A 18 40.22 38.50 -12.45
N ASP A 19 39.44 38.56 -11.38
CA ASP A 19 38.84 37.42 -10.71
C ASP A 19 38.38 36.39 -11.73
N THR A 20 39.04 35.23 -11.74
CA THR A 20 38.49 34.06 -12.42
C THR A 20 37.78 33.24 -11.35
N ALA A 21 36.46 33.45 -11.27
CA ALA A 21 35.57 32.55 -10.55
C ALA A 21 35.77 31.10 -11.03
N PRO A 22 35.72 30.08 -10.15
CA PRO A 22 35.80 28.71 -10.60
C PRO A 22 34.57 28.38 -11.44
N ALA A 23 34.81 27.87 -12.65
CA ALA A 23 33.79 27.39 -13.56
C ALA A 23 32.89 26.36 -12.85
N GLY A 24 31.61 26.69 -12.72
CA GLY A 24 30.60 25.75 -12.25
C GLY A 24 30.52 24.56 -13.19
N ILE A 25 30.47 23.36 -12.61
CA ILE A 25 30.19 22.11 -13.33
C ILE A 25 28.83 22.30 -14.02
N PRO A 26 28.72 22.15 -15.36
CA PRO A 26 27.42 22.25 -16.00
C PRO A 26 26.51 21.14 -15.49
N ALA A 27 25.29 21.51 -15.12
CA ALA A 27 24.25 20.55 -14.75
C ALA A 27 24.06 19.53 -15.89
N PRO A 28 23.87 18.23 -15.58
CA PRO A 28 23.61 17.24 -16.62
C PRO A 28 22.34 17.63 -17.38
N PRO A 29 22.29 17.41 -18.71
CA PRO A 29 21.08 17.68 -19.48
C PRO A 29 19.94 16.85 -18.90
N GLY A 30 18.79 17.50 -18.70
CA GLY A 30 17.57 16.82 -18.27
C GLY A 30 17.19 15.71 -19.25
N PRO A 31 16.49 14.66 -18.77
CA PRO A 31 16.11 13.54 -19.61
C PRO A 31 15.25 14.01 -20.80
N PRO A 32 15.40 13.39 -21.98
CA PRO A 32 14.62 13.74 -23.16
C PRO A 32 13.11 13.53 -22.89
N PRO A 33 12.23 14.37 -23.45
CA PRO A 33 10.80 14.25 -23.24
C PRO A 33 10.24 13.11 -24.10
N GLY A 34 9.74 12.08 -23.41
CA GLY A 34 8.94 11.01 -24.00
C GLY A 34 9.77 9.79 -24.38
N GLU A 35 9.88 8.84 -23.45
CA GLU A 35 9.78 7.41 -23.69
C GLU A 35 9.68 6.70 -22.32
N ASP A 36 8.55 6.02 -22.14
CA ASP A 36 8.22 5.01 -21.11
C ASP A 36 8.02 5.44 -19.64
N ALA A 37 6.92 6.14 -19.39
CA ALA A 37 6.29 6.22 -18.06
C ALA A 37 5.42 4.98 -17.71
N ASP A 38 5.65 3.82 -18.36
CA ASP A 38 4.80 2.62 -18.28
C ASP A 38 5.59 1.35 -17.87
N GLU A 39 6.53 1.46 -16.93
CA GLU A 39 7.31 0.30 -16.44
C GLU A 39 7.03 -0.15 -14.98
N GLU A 40 6.17 0.54 -14.22
CA GLU A 40 5.84 0.13 -12.84
C GLU A 40 4.74 -0.95 -12.72
N GLU A 41 4.11 -1.39 -13.82
CA GLU A 41 2.91 -2.25 -13.79
C GLU A 41 3.08 -3.62 -14.48
N ARG A 42 4.05 -4.44 -14.06
CA ARG A 42 4.20 -5.82 -14.60
C ARG A 42 4.38 -6.91 -13.55
N GLY A 43 3.49 -6.92 -12.56
CA GLY A 43 3.16 -8.12 -11.79
C GLY A 43 1.78 -8.65 -12.20
N PRO A 44 1.52 -9.98 -12.23
CA PRO A 44 0.19 -10.48 -12.53
C PRO A 44 -0.79 -9.97 -11.50
N LEU A 45 -1.69 -9.06 -11.92
CA LEU A 45 -2.79 -8.58 -11.10
C LEU A 45 -3.50 -9.77 -10.45
N ARG A 46 -3.76 -9.66 -9.15
CA ARG A 46 -4.40 -10.70 -8.36
C ARG A 46 -5.85 -10.32 -8.13
N ARG A 47 -6.74 -11.32 -8.19
CA ARG A 47 -8.17 -11.12 -7.96
C ARG A 47 -8.49 -11.32 -6.48
N CYS A 48 -9.10 -10.32 -5.85
CA CYS A 48 -9.59 -10.44 -4.50
C CYS A 48 -10.69 -11.50 -4.42
N LEU A 49 -10.62 -12.41 -3.43
CA LEU A 49 -11.64 -13.45 -3.25
C LEU A 49 -13.02 -12.87 -2.90
N VAL A 50 -13.05 -11.75 -2.16
CA VAL A 50 -14.29 -11.13 -1.67
C VAL A 50 -14.81 -10.10 -2.66
N THR A 51 -14.03 -9.07 -3.01
CA THR A 51 -14.49 -7.96 -3.86
C THR A 51 -14.46 -8.27 -5.36
N ARG A 52 -13.73 -9.31 -5.76
CA ARG A 52 -13.45 -9.66 -7.17
C ARG A 52 -12.66 -8.61 -7.98
N GLU A 53 -12.27 -7.51 -7.35
CA GLU A 53 -11.35 -6.52 -7.93
C GLU A 53 -9.99 -7.16 -8.25
N ARG A 54 -9.35 -6.65 -9.31
CA ARG A 54 -7.99 -7.03 -9.72
C ARG A 54 -7.03 -5.93 -9.27
N LEU A 55 -6.07 -6.27 -8.41
CA LEU A 55 -5.11 -5.31 -7.84
C LEU A 55 -3.67 -5.84 -7.96
N PRO A 56 -2.66 -4.95 -7.95
CA PRO A 56 -1.27 -5.35 -7.77
C PRO A 56 -1.09 -6.16 -6.47
N LYS A 57 -0.14 -7.10 -6.47
CA LYS A 57 0.11 -7.97 -5.30
C LYS A 57 0.54 -7.15 -4.06
N GLU A 58 1.14 -6.00 -4.27
CA GLU A 58 1.61 -5.04 -3.28
C GLU A 58 0.46 -4.42 -2.47
N ALA A 59 -0.74 -4.33 -3.06
CA ALA A 59 -1.95 -3.84 -2.41
C ALA A 59 -2.79 -4.95 -1.75
N MET A 60 -2.28 -6.19 -1.73
CA MET A 60 -3.01 -7.37 -1.30
C MET A 60 -2.24 -8.19 -0.27
N ILE A 61 -2.98 -9.06 0.42
CA ILE A 61 -2.43 -10.06 1.34
C ILE A 61 -2.72 -11.44 0.76
N ARG A 62 -1.67 -12.25 0.65
CA ARG A 62 -1.78 -13.65 0.28
C ARG A 62 -2.06 -14.47 1.54
N PHE A 63 -2.89 -15.48 1.38
CA PHE A 63 -3.18 -16.50 2.38
C PHE A 63 -2.92 -17.88 1.77
N VAL A 64 -2.42 -18.78 2.60
CA VAL A 64 -2.23 -20.20 2.25
C VAL A 64 -2.86 -21.06 3.34
N LEU A 65 -3.00 -22.35 3.07
CA LEU A 65 -3.40 -23.32 4.07
C LEU A 65 -2.16 -24.05 4.58
N ALA A 66 -2.05 -24.14 5.91
CA ALA A 66 -1.15 -25.08 6.55
C ALA A 66 -1.67 -26.52 6.42
N PRO A 67 -0.85 -27.55 6.71
CA PRO A 67 -1.26 -28.95 6.60
C PRO A 67 -2.50 -29.32 7.43
N ASP A 68 -2.69 -28.67 8.57
CA ASP A 68 -3.87 -28.77 9.46
C ASP A 68 -5.10 -27.99 8.97
N ARG A 69 -5.02 -27.40 7.77
CA ARG A 69 -6.01 -26.53 7.14
C ARG A 69 -6.24 -25.20 7.87
N THR A 70 -5.27 -24.76 8.67
CA THR A 70 -5.27 -23.40 9.23
C THR A 70 -4.93 -22.37 8.16
N VAL A 71 -5.69 -21.28 8.11
CA VAL A 71 -5.44 -20.12 7.24
C VAL A 71 -4.26 -19.33 7.78
N VAL A 72 -3.19 -19.22 6.98
CA VAL A 72 -1.96 -18.52 7.33
C VAL A 72 -1.75 -17.31 6.41
N PRO A 73 -1.52 -16.10 6.95
CA PRO A 73 -1.16 -14.94 6.14
C PRO A 73 0.29 -15.08 5.66
N ASP A 74 0.46 -15.12 4.34
CA ASP A 74 1.76 -15.09 3.68
C ASP A 74 2.06 -13.66 3.21
N LEU A 75 2.54 -12.83 4.13
CA LEU A 75 2.83 -11.42 3.86
C LEU A 75 3.95 -11.23 2.82
N GLU A 76 4.77 -12.24 2.62
CA GLU A 76 5.97 -12.21 1.76
C GLU A 76 5.74 -12.86 0.39
N GLY A 77 4.70 -13.68 0.26
CA GLY A 77 4.46 -14.47 -0.94
C GLY A 77 5.42 -15.66 -1.10
N ARG A 78 6.02 -16.16 -0.01
CA ARG A 78 7.08 -17.19 -0.05
C ARG A 78 6.61 -18.59 0.36
N LEU A 79 5.41 -18.74 0.93
CA LEU A 79 4.95 -20.04 1.41
C LEU A 79 4.49 -20.95 0.24
N PRO A 80 4.74 -22.28 0.30
CA PRO A 80 4.27 -23.18 -0.74
C PRO A 80 2.73 -23.30 -0.75
N GLY A 81 2.19 -23.84 -1.85
CA GLY A 81 0.76 -24.18 -1.96
C GLY A 81 -0.10 -23.16 -2.70
N ARG A 82 -1.40 -23.47 -2.80
CA ARG A 82 -2.39 -22.64 -3.50
C ARG A 82 -2.63 -21.35 -2.72
N GLY A 83 -2.25 -20.22 -3.32
CA GLY A 83 -2.47 -18.89 -2.74
C GLY A 83 -3.90 -18.38 -2.93
N MET A 84 -4.44 -17.79 -1.87
CA MET A 84 -5.69 -17.06 -1.80
C MET A 84 -5.39 -15.58 -1.58
N TRP A 85 -6.03 -14.66 -2.31
CA TRP A 85 -5.68 -13.24 -2.24
C TRP A 85 -6.87 -12.40 -1.77
N LEU A 86 -6.59 -11.48 -0.84
CA LEU A 86 -7.53 -10.47 -0.37
C LEU A 86 -6.93 -9.08 -0.52
N SER A 87 -7.73 -8.10 -0.92
CA SER A 87 -7.35 -6.68 -0.81
C SER A 87 -6.95 -6.40 0.64
N ALA A 88 -5.90 -5.62 0.86
CA ALA A 88 -5.41 -5.30 2.20
C ALA A 88 -6.32 -4.28 2.91
N ARG A 89 -7.57 -4.68 3.18
CA ARG A 89 -8.61 -3.87 3.83
C ARG A 89 -9.27 -4.67 4.94
N ARG A 90 -9.56 -3.99 6.04
CA ARG A 90 -10.22 -4.59 7.21
C ARG A 90 -11.57 -5.21 6.87
N ASP A 91 -12.43 -4.49 6.17
CA ASP A 91 -13.78 -4.96 5.77
C ASP A 91 -13.74 -6.23 4.92
N VAL A 92 -12.70 -6.36 4.09
CA VAL A 92 -12.48 -7.52 3.21
C VAL A 92 -12.03 -8.72 4.04
N LEU A 93 -11.10 -8.51 4.97
CA LEU A 93 -10.62 -9.56 5.87
C LEU A 93 -11.76 -10.10 6.75
N GLU A 94 -12.55 -9.21 7.35
CA GLU A 94 -13.69 -9.57 8.21
C GLU A 94 -14.75 -10.34 7.42
N ARG A 95 -15.13 -9.86 6.23
CA ARG A 95 -16.07 -10.57 5.35
C ARG A 95 -15.53 -11.94 4.90
N ALA A 96 -14.23 -12.07 4.65
CA ALA A 96 -13.64 -13.33 4.24
C ALA A 96 -13.75 -14.40 5.34
N SER A 97 -13.54 -14.00 6.60
CA SER A 97 -13.68 -14.86 7.78
C SER A 97 -15.14 -15.23 8.05
N LEU A 98 -16.06 -14.27 7.99
CA LEU A 98 -17.48 -14.50 8.32
C LEU A 98 -18.26 -15.24 7.24
N ARG A 99 -18.02 -14.94 5.95
CA ARG A 99 -18.80 -15.50 4.82
C ARG A 99 -18.16 -16.75 4.18
N GLY A 100 -17.32 -17.46 4.95
CA GLY A 100 -16.67 -18.71 4.52
C GLY A 100 -15.88 -18.59 3.21
N ALA A 101 -15.33 -17.41 2.89
CA ALA A 101 -14.66 -17.19 1.61
C ALA A 101 -13.42 -18.07 1.46
N PHE A 102 -12.68 -18.26 2.56
CA PHE A 102 -11.54 -19.18 2.60
C PHE A 102 -11.96 -20.62 2.35
N ALA A 103 -13.01 -21.11 3.01
CA ALA A 103 -13.50 -22.48 2.82
C ALA A 103 -13.91 -22.77 1.37
N ARG A 104 -14.64 -21.83 0.75
CA ARG A 104 -15.04 -21.93 -0.66
C ARG A 104 -13.84 -21.93 -1.60
N ALA A 105 -12.85 -21.06 -1.38
CA ALA A 105 -11.63 -21.01 -2.19
C ALA A 105 -10.74 -22.25 -1.99
N ALA A 106 -10.76 -22.81 -0.78
CA ALA A 106 -10.04 -24.02 -0.38
C ALA A 106 -10.71 -25.32 -0.84
N ARG A 107 -11.99 -25.26 -1.25
CA ARG A 107 -12.83 -26.44 -1.56
C ARG A 107 -12.93 -27.41 -0.39
N GLY A 108 -13.07 -26.89 0.82
CA GLY A 108 -13.18 -27.70 2.03
C GLY A 108 -13.19 -26.87 3.31
N PRO A 109 -13.38 -27.52 4.47
CA PRO A 109 -13.32 -26.85 5.77
C PRO A 109 -11.92 -26.26 6.01
N VAL A 110 -11.87 -25.12 6.69
CA VAL A 110 -10.62 -24.41 7.05
C VAL A 110 -10.74 -23.86 8.47
N GLN A 111 -9.61 -23.72 9.15
CA GLN A 111 -9.54 -23.08 10.46
C GLN A 111 -9.05 -21.64 10.28
N VAL A 112 -9.86 -20.67 10.68
CA VAL A 112 -9.46 -19.24 10.64
C VAL A 112 -9.10 -18.84 12.08
N PRO A 113 -7.83 -18.49 12.36
CA PRO A 113 -7.44 -18.04 13.69
C PRO A 113 -8.24 -16.81 14.12
N PRO A 114 -8.78 -16.75 15.35
CA PRO A 114 -9.57 -15.61 15.83
C PRO A 114 -8.74 -14.32 15.91
N ASP A 115 -7.43 -14.44 16.06
CA ASP A 115 -6.45 -13.36 16.12
C ASP A 115 -5.79 -13.05 14.75
N LEU A 116 -6.35 -13.54 13.63
CA LEU A 116 -5.75 -13.40 12.29
C LEU A 116 -5.39 -11.95 11.93
N ARG A 117 -6.27 -10.99 12.25
CA ARG A 117 -6.01 -9.56 12.02
C ARG A 117 -4.80 -9.07 12.82
N ALA A 118 -4.74 -9.40 14.11
CA ALA A 118 -3.63 -9.01 14.97
C ALA A 118 -2.31 -9.61 14.48
N ARG A 119 -2.31 -10.87 14.01
CA ARG A 119 -1.13 -11.51 13.41
C ARG A 119 -0.66 -10.78 12.15
N ILE A 120 -1.59 -10.38 11.28
CA ILE A 120 -1.28 -9.60 10.08
C ILE A 120 -0.65 -8.26 10.45
N GLU A 121 -1.28 -7.50 11.36
CA GLU A 121 -0.76 -6.20 11.80
C GLU A 121 0.64 -6.33 12.41
N ALA A 122 0.83 -7.26 13.34
CA ALA A 122 2.13 -7.51 13.96
C ALA A 122 3.20 -7.93 12.93
N GLY A 123 2.79 -8.74 11.94
CA GLY A 123 3.64 -9.15 10.83
C GLY A 123 4.07 -7.99 9.93
N LEU A 124 3.13 -7.15 9.52
CA LEU A 124 3.40 -5.97 8.69
C LEU A 124 4.28 -4.96 9.44
N ARG A 125 3.99 -4.68 10.73
CA ARG A 125 4.84 -3.80 11.57
C ARG A 125 6.28 -4.30 11.63
N ARG A 126 6.49 -5.60 11.88
CA ARG A 126 7.83 -6.21 11.87
C ARG A 126 8.53 -6.04 10.52
N ARG A 127 7.84 -6.34 9.42
CA ARG A 127 8.40 -6.18 8.07
C ARG A 127 8.83 -4.75 7.77
N ILE A 128 8.03 -3.77 8.18
CA ILE A 128 8.38 -2.35 8.02
C ILE A 128 9.66 -2.04 8.81
N ARG A 129 9.78 -2.47 10.07
CA ARG A 129 11.01 -2.29 10.86
C ARG A 129 12.23 -2.95 10.21
N ASP A 130 12.08 -4.15 9.68
CA ASP A 130 13.16 -4.87 8.98
C ASP A 130 13.61 -4.10 7.73
N LEU A 131 12.66 -3.64 6.89
CA LEU A 131 12.93 -2.83 5.70
C LEU A 131 13.62 -1.51 6.04
N LEU A 132 13.19 -0.81 7.09
CA LEU A 132 13.86 0.39 7.58
C LEU A 132 15.29 0.09 8.03
N GLY A 133 15.49 -1.04 8.72
CA GLY A 133 16.82 -1.53 9.12
C GLY A 133 17.73 -1.83 7.92
N PHE A 134 17.20 -2.47 6.87
CA PHE A 134 17.92 -2.70 5.62
C PHE A 134 18.27 -1.37 4.93
N ALA A 135 17.32 -0.43 4.84
CA ALA A 135 17.54 0.87 4.20
C ALA A 135 18.60 1.70 4.93
N ARG A 136 18.59 1.67 6.28
CA ARG A 136 19.64 2.28 7.11
C ARG A 136 21.01 1.71 6.80
N ARG A 137 21.16 0.37 6.79
CA ARG A 137 22.45 -0.28 6.52
C ARG A 137 22.95 -0.03 5.09
N ALA A 138 22.03 0.12 4.14
CA ALA A 138 22.34 0.46 2.75
C ALA A 138 22.65 1.96 2.53
N GLY A 139 22.60 2.80 3.58
CA GLY A 139 22.77 4.25 3.44
C GLY A 139 21.62 4.96 2.72
N GLN A 140 20.47 4.29 2.56
CA GLN A 140 19.28 4.77 1.86
C GLN A 140 18.21 5.34 2.80
N ALA A 141 18.48 5.40 4.11
CA ALA A 141 17.57 6.02 5.07
C ALA A 141 18.32 6.77 6.18
N VAL A 142 17.79 7.93 6.57
CA VAL A 142 18.25 8.73 7.70
C VAL A 142 17.13 8.97 8.70
N CYS A 143 17.47 9.13 9.98
CA CYS A 143 16.50 9.39 11.04
C CYS A 143 16.86 10.66 11.85
N GLY A 144 15.82 11.35 12.31
CA GLY A 144 15.88 12.62 13.03
C GLY A 144 15.53 13.82 12.15
N PHE A 145 15.05 14.89 12.79
CA PHE A 145 14.52 16.07 12.10
C PHE A 145 15.54 16.73 11.16
N GLN A 146 16.74 17.04 11.66
CA GLN A 146 17.77 17.77 10.89
C GLN A 146 18.18 17.02 9.62
N LYS A 147 18.59 15.76 9.76
CA LYS A 147 19.02 14.91 8.63
C LYS A 147 17.90 14.70 7.61
N ALA A 148 16.67 14.46 8.07
CA ALA A 148 15.53 14.32 7.19
C ALA A 148 15.22 15.64 6.44
N GLN A 149 15.33 16.78 7.13
CA GLN A 149 15.13 18.09 6.52
C GLN A 149 16.20 18.40 5.46
N GLU A 150 17.46 18.05 5.71
CA GLU A 150 18.56 18.15 4.74
C GLU A 150 18.26 17.33 3.48
N TRP A 151 17.91 16.05 3.63
CA TRP A 151 17.56 15.19 2.49
C TRP A 151 16.36 15.71 1.69
N LEU A 152 15.36 16.27 2.37
CA LEU A 152 14.21 16.90 1.72
C LEU A 152 14.58 18.17 0.95
N LYS A 153 15.50 18.98 1.48
CA LYS A 153 16.00 20.20 0.81
C LYS A 153 16.85 19.84 -0.41
N GLU A 154 17.66 18.79 -0.31
CA GLU A 154 18.54 18.29 -1.38
C GLU A 154 17.80 17.47 -2.46
N GLY A 155 16.48 17.21 -2.30
CA GLY A 155 15.73 16.38 -3.24
C GLY A 155 16.11 14.89 -3.21
N ARG A 156 16.75 14.43 -2.13
CA ARG A 156 17.26 13.06 -1.99
C ARG A 156 16.27 12.09 -1.35
N ALA A 157 15.13 12.58 -0.86
CA ALA A 157 14.10 11.76 -0.24
C ALA A 157 12.94 11.50 -1.21
N ALA A 158 12.50 10.25 -1.31
CA ALA A 158 11.29 9.85 -2.04
C ALA A 158 10.13 9.47 -1.10
N LEU A 159 10.43 9.14 0.16
CA LEU A 159 9.45 8.74 1.16
C LEU A 159 9.84 9.28 2.53
N VAL A 160 8.87 9.80 3.27
CA VAL A 160 9.01 10.14 4.69
C VAL A 160 8.15 9.18 5.51
N VAL A 161 8.75 8.59 6.53
CA VAL A 161 8.06 7.79 7.55
C VAL A 161 8.04 8.60 8.84
N GLN A 162 6.84 8.84 9.37
CA GLN A 162 6.65 9.60 10.59
C GLN A 162 6.02 8.74 11.68
N ALA A 163 6.38 9.01 12.93
CA ALA A 163 5.77 8.33 14.07
C ALA A 163 4.25 8.65 14.15
N ALA A 164 3.45 7.63 14.41
CA ALA A 164 2.00 7.76 14.54
C ALA A 164 1.61 8.64 15.75
N ASP A 165 2.37 8.55 16.83
CA ASP A 165 2.30 9.31 18.09
C ASP A 165 3.10 10.63 18.07
N GLY A 166 3.71 10.97 16.93
CA GLY A 166 4.38 12.26 16.74
C GLY A 166 3.40 13.42 16.69
N SER A 167 3.78 14.58 17.25
CA SER A 167 2.95 15.79 17.23
C SER A 167 2.53 16.16 15.80
N PRO A 168 1.24 16.44 15.55
CA PRO A 168 0.79 16.88 14.22
C PRO A 168 1.53 18.12 13.71
N ALA A 169 1.91 19.04 14.60
CA ALA A 169 2.66 20.24 14.24
C ALA A 169 4.08 19.90 13.78
N GLU A 170 4.78 19.02 14.50
CA GLU A 170 6.13 18.58 14.15
C GLU A 170 6.17 17.81 12.83
N ARG A 171 5.19 16.91 12.64
CA ARG A 171 4.99 16.17 11.39
C ARG A 171 4.79 17.09 10.18
N ARG A 172 3.94 18.11 10.32
CA ARG A 172 3.72 19.12 9.27
C ARG A 172 4.96 19.97 9.02
N ARG A 173 5.67 20.34 10.07
CA ARG A 173 6.88 21.19 10.00
C ARG A 173 7.99 20.56 9.15
N LEU A 174 8.20 19.24 9.26
CA LEU A 174 9.25 18.57 8.47
C LEU A 174 8.94 18.63 6.97
N VAL A 175 7.72 18.27 6.58
CA VAL A 175 7.30 18.19 5.17
C VAL A 175 7.23 19.59 4.55
N GLY A 176 6.78 20.59 5.31
CA GLY A 176 6.88 22.00 4.93
C GLY A 176 6.17 22.33 3.61
N GLY A 177 5.06 21.64 3.31
CA GLY A 177 4.28 21.83 2.07
C GLY A 177 4.86 21.17 0.81
N ARG A 178 5.98 20.42 0.93
CA ARG A 178 6.55 19.67 -0.20
C ARG A 178 5.64 18.53 -0.60
N GLU A 179 5.54 18.29 -1.90
CA GLU A 179 4.90 17.09 -2.45
C GLU A 179 5.84 15.89 -2.32
N ILE A 180 5.69 15.15 -1.22
CA ILE A 180 6.41 13.90 -0.99
C ILE A 180 5.49 12.88 -0.33
N ALA A 181 5.69 11.61 -0.64
CA ALA A 181 4.95 10.54 0.01
C ALA A 181 5.27 10.50 1.52
N VAL A 182 4.23 10.48 2.35
CA VAL A 182 4.35 10.37 3.81
C VAL A 182 3.51 9.20 4.30
N VAL A 183 4.07 8.37 5.18
CA VAL A 183 3.37 7.27 5.84
C VAL A 183 3.61 7.29 7.35
N THR A 184 2.62 6.83 8.13
CA THR A 184 2.69 6.76 9.60
C THR A 184 2.40 5.36 10.15
N PRO A 185 3.22 4.34 9.80
CA PRO A 185 2.91 2.95 10.10
C PRO A 185 3.25 2.50 11.53
N LEU A 186 4.13 3.22 12.22
CA LEU A 186 4.78 2.79 13.47
C LEU A 186 4.80 3.95 14.47
N ASP A 187 4.88 3.65 15.76
CA ASP A 187 5.12 4.66 16.79
C ASP A 187 6.61 5.07 16.86
N ALA A 188 6.90 6.09 17.69
CA ALA A 188 8.25 6.63 17.81
C ALA A 188 9.26 5.64 18.38
N ALA A 189 8.83 4.71 19.25
CA ALA A 189 9.71 3.70 19.82
C ALA A 189 10.06 2.62 18.79
N GLU A 190 9.06 2.13 18.04
CA GLU A 190 9.23 1.19 16.95
C GLU A 190 10.12 1.75 15.83
N LEU A 191 9.94 3.02 15.47
CA LEU A 191 10.82 3.71 14.53
C LEU A 191 12.24 3.87 15.08
N GLY A 192 12.38 4.28 16.34
CA GLY A 192 13.67 4.42 17.00
C GLY A 192 14.48 3.12 16.96
N ALA A 193 13.84 2.01 17.30
CA ALA A 193 14.48 0.70 17.37
C ALA A 193 15.12 0.27 16.04
N ALA A 194 14.49 0.56 14.90
CA ALA A 194 15.05 0.25 13.57
C ALA A 194 16.39 0.99 13.29
N PHE A 195 16.63 2.09 13.99
CA PHE A 195 17.83 2.92 13.91
C PHE A 195 18.78 2.79 15.11
N GLY A 196 18.51 1.86 16.04
CA GLY A 196 19.32 1.69 17.25
C GLY A 196 19.19 2.86 18.22
N ARG A 197 17.98 3.44 18.32
CA ARG A 197 17.63 4.55 19.22
C ARG A 197 16.42 4.17 20.05
N ASP A 198 16.26 4.81 21.21
CA ASP A 198 15.05 4.61 22.03
C ASP A 198 13.80 5.17 21.35
N ARG A 199 13.93 6.33 20.69
CA ARG A 199 12.84 6.98 19.95
C ARG A 199 13.33 7.70 18.70
N ALA A 200 12.48 7.72 17.66
CA ALA A 200 12.65 8.55 16.47
C ALA A 200 11.29 8.95 15.88
N VAL A 201 11.10 10.24 15.59
CA VAL A 201 9.83 10.76 15.03
C VAL A 201 9.84 10.79 13.51
N HIS A 202 11.01 10.96 12.90
CA HIS A 202 11.15 11.21 11.47
C HIS A 202 12.21 10.35 10.85
N VAL A 203 11.86 9.71 9.74
CA VAL A 203 12.76 8.94 8.89
C VAL A 203 12.54 9.38 7.44
N ALA A 204 13.61 9.69 6.73
CA ALA A 204 13.57 9.95 5.29
C ALA A 204 14.28 8.81 4.55
N LEU A 205 13.68 8.33 3.46
CA LEU A 205 14.23 7.29 2.60
C LEU A 205 14.51 7.84 1.20
N ALA A 206 15.64 7.43 0.64
CA ALA A 206 16.03 7.73 -0.73
C ALA A 206 15.15 6.97 -1.75
N PRO A 207 15.06 7.45 -3.00
CA PRO A 207 14.41 6.71 -4.08
C PRO A 207 14.95 5.28 -4.22
N GLY A 208 14.07 4.32 -4.48
CA GLY A 208 14.45 2.94 -4.77
C GLY A 208 13.51 1.88 -4.19
N ARG A 209 13.88 0.61 -4.39
CA ARG A 209 13.05 -0.56 -4.03
C ARG A 209 12.71 -0.64 -2.55
N LEU A 210 13.60 -0.22 -1.65
CA LEU A 210 13.32 -0.23 -0.21
C LEU A 210 12.26 0.81 0.17
N ALA A 211 12.28 2.01 -0.43
CA ALA A 211 11.24 3.01 -0.22
C ALA A 211 9.89 2.53 -0.77
N GLN A 212 9.86 1.95 -1.97
CA GLN A 212 8.65 1.35 -2.55
C GLN A 212 8.10 0.22 -1.68
N ALA A 213 8.96 -0.67 -1.19
CA ALA A 213 8.57 -1.76 -0.29
C ALA A 213 7.99 -1.23 1.02
N VAL A 214 8.65 -0.26 1.68
CA VAL A 214 8.13 0.36 2.92
C VAL A 214 6.77 1.01 2.67
N LYS A 215 6.60 1.74 1.54
CA LYS A 215 5.33 2.36 1.15
C LYS A 215 4.23 1.32 0.97
N ALA A 216 4.52 0.22 0.27
CA ALA A 216 3.55 -0.87 0.06
C ALA A 216 3.14 -1.51 1.39
N GLU A 217 4.10 -1.88 2.24
CA GLU A 217 3.82 -2.48 3.55
C GLU A 217 3.03 -1.54 4.47
N ALA A 218 3.38 -0.25 4.49
CA ALA A 218 2.65 0.76 5.24
C ALA A 218 1.21 0.92 4.73
N GLY A 219 1.00 0.88 3.41
CA GLY A 219 -0.33 0.90 2.80
C GLY A 219 -1.17 -0.32 3.21
N ARG A 220 -0.58 -1.53 3.18
CA ARG A 220 -1.24 -2.75 3.65
C ARG A 220 -1.60 -2.65 5.13
N LEU A 221 -0.69 -2.13 5.97
CA LEU A 221 -0.94 -1.98 7.40
C LEU A 221 -2.07 -0.97 7.64
N ALA A 222 -2.05 0.18 6.98
CA ALA A 222 -3.08 1.20 7.11
C ALA A 222 -4.48 0.65 6.77
N GLY A 223 -4.61 -0.11 5.67
CA GLY A 223 -5.89 -0.68 5.27
C GLY A 223 -6.42 -1.75 6.24
N ILE A 224 -5.54 -2.50 6.92
CA ILE A 224 -5.93 -3.48 7.95
C ILE A 224 -6.20 -2.83 9.31
N ALA A 225 -5.43 -1.81 9.67
CA ALA A 225 -5.54 -1.07 10.92
C ALA A 225 -6.74 -0.12 10.94
N ALA A 226 -7.23 0.32 9.78
CA ALA A 226 -8.35 1.24 9.65
C ALA A 226 -9.53 0.86 10.55
N GLU A 227 -10.12 1.86 11.21
CA GLU A 227 -11.39 1.67 11.89
C GLU A 227 -12.46 1.37 10.85
N GLY A 228 -13.26 0.33 11.08
CA GLY A 228 -14.26 -0.12 10.12
C GLY A 228 -15.21 1.04 9.80
N MET A 229 -15.19 1.50 8.56
CA MET A 229 -16.21 2.41 8.05
C MET A 229 -17.52 1.61 8.13
N ARG A 230 -18.38 1.92 9.13
CA ARG A 230 -19.70 1.30 9.26
C ARG A 230 -20.40 1.47 7.91
N GLN A 231 -20.69 0.36 7.24
CA GLN A 231 -21.28 0.36 5.91
C GLN A 231 -22.66 1.03 5.98
N ARG A 232 -22.76 2.26 5.46
CA ARG A 232 -24.04 2.90 5.09
C ARG A 232 -24.63 2.34 3.78
N GLY A 233 -24.20 1.14 3.34
CA GLY A 233 -24.61 0.57 2.06
C GLY A 233 -24.89 -0.94 2.08
N ALA A 234 -24.98 -1.56 3.26
CA ALA A 234 -25.33 -2.99 3.37
C ALA A 234 -26.85 -3.25 3.50
N SER A 235 -27.68 -2.19 3.46
CA SER A 235 -29.15 -2.33 3.48
C SER A 235 -29.74 -2.70 2.12
N LEU A 236 -29.09 -2.36 1.00
CA LEU A 236 -29.65 -2.60 -0.34
C LEU A 236 -29.47 -4.05 -0.83
N ASP A 237 -28.44 -4.76 -0.37
CA ASP A 237 -28.21 -6.15 -0.80
C ASP A 237 -29.08 -7.16 -0.03
N ALA A 238 -29.43 -6.86 1.23
CA ALA A 238 -30.29 -7.73 2.05
C ALA A 238 -31.78 -7.57 1.70
N GLU A 239 -32.20 -6.38 1.25
CA GLU A 239 -33.57 -6.13 0.80
C GLU A 239 -33.84 -6.84 -0.54
N ASN A 240 -32.86 -6.93 -1.44
CA ASN A 240 -33.03 -7.61 -2.73
C ASN A 240 -33.14 -9.14 -2.62
N GLU A 241 -32.44 -9.79 -1.68
CA GLU A 241 -32.59 -11.25 -1.48
C GLU A 241 -33.94 -11.59 -0.81
N GLY A 242 -34.39 -10.75 0.13
CA GLY A 242 -35.68 -10.94 0.80
C GLY A 242 -36.91 -10.55 -0.04
N GLU A 243 -36.75 -9.69 -1.06
CA GLU A 243 -37.81 -9.33 -2.00
C GLU A 243 -37.95 -10.36 -3.13
N ALA A 244 -36.83 -10.95 -3.58
CA ALA A 244 -36.83 -12.06 -4.55
C ALA A 244 -37.50 -13.33 -3.99
N GLU A 245 -37.30 -13.68 -2.72
CA GLU A 245 -37.98 -14.80 -2.07
C GLU A 245 -39.48 -14.54 -1.83
N ARG A 246 -39.87 -13.29 -1.51
CA ARG A 246 -41.29 -12.92 -1.36
C ARG A 246 -42.05 -12.89 -2.68
N LEU A 247 -41.37 -12.54 -3.77
CA LEU A 247 -41.95 -12.54 -5.11
C LEU A 247 -42.09 -13.97 -5.66
N ALA A 248 -41.13 -14.86 -5.38
CA ALA A 248 -41.20 -16.28 -5.73
C ALA A 248 -42.30 -17.03 -4.95
N GLY A 249 -42.48 -16.71 -3.66
CA GLY A 249 -43.55 -17.31 -2.83
C GLY A 249 -44.97 -16.91 -3.26
N ARG A 250 -45.15 -15.72 -3.85
CA ARG A 250 -46.45 -15.25 -4.36
C ARG A 250 -46.86 -15.89 -5.68
N THR A 251 -45.91 -16.35 -6.49
CA THR A 251 -46.20 -17.03 -7.77
C THR A 251 -46.62 -18.49 -7.59
N ASP A 252 -46.26 -19.13 -6.48
CA ASP A 252 -46.66 -20.51 -6.18
C ASP A 252 -48.08 -20.60 -5.58
N GLU A 253 -48.53 -19.61 -4.80
CA GLU A 253 -49.92 -19.56 -4.30
C GLU A 253 -50.96 -19.29 -5.41
N ALA A 254 -50.60 -18.52 -6.44
CA ALA A 254 -51.51 -18.24 -7.56
C ALA A 254 -51.75 -19.45 -8.48
N ARG A 255 -50.84 -20.44 -8.46
CA ARG A 255 -50.94 -21.62 -9.34
C ARG A 255 -51.82 -22.74 -8.78
N ASN A 256 -52.10 -22.74 -7.48
CA ASN A 256 -52.90 -23.76 -6.81
C ASN A 256 -54.42 -23.49 -6.83
N TYR A 257 -54.87 -22.33 -7.32
CA TYR A 257 -56.30 -22.00 -7.41
C TYR A 257 -56.95 -22.35 -8.76
N GLU A 258 -56.18 -22.72 -9.78
CA GLU A 258 -56.69 -22.99 -11.14
C GLU A 258 -56.90 -24.48 -11.48
N THR A 259 -56.58 -25.43 -10.59
CA THR A 259 -56.78 -26.87 -10.85
C THR A 259 -57.94 -27.51 -10.08
N GLY A 260 -58.83 -26.69 -9.51
CA GLY A 260 -59.84 -27.15 -8.54
C GLY A 260 -61.30 -26.97 -8.95
N THR A 261 -61.70 -27.09 -10.23
CA THR A 261 -63.13 -27.22 -10.57
C THR A 261 -63.36 -28.13 -11.77
N GLY A 262 -64.14 -29.22 -11.58
CA GLY A 262 -64.75 -29.94 -12.70
C GLY A 262 -65.18 -31.39 -12.41
N SER A 263 -66.50 -31.61 -12.41
CA SER A 263 -67.27 -32.86 -12.32
C SER A 263 -67.63 -33.29 -10.88
N ASP A 264 -68.89 -33.55 -10.52
CA ASP A 264 -69.96 -34.10 -11.35
C ASP A 264 -71.37 -33.70 -10.84
N ARG A 265 -72.30 -33.47 -11.78
CA ARG A 265 -73.75 -33.36 -11.54
C ARG A 265 -74.42 -34.48 -12.32
N ARG A 266 -75.22 -35.33 -11.67
CA ARG A 266 -76.48 -35.90 -12.20
C ARG A 266 -77.22 -36.69 -11.11
N THR A 267 -78.38 -36.19 -10.68
CA THR A 267 -79.76 -36.68 -10.96
C THR A 267 -80.10 -37.98 -10.21
N ASP A 268 -80.95 -37.99 -9.19
CA ASP A 268 -82.42 -37.82 -9.11
C ASP A 268 -83.15 -39.19 -9.00
N GLU A 269 -84.20 -39.22 -8.18
CA GLU A 269 -85.29 -40.23 -8.02
C GLU A 269 -84.95 -41.64 -7.43
N ARG A 270 -85.42 -42.00 -6.21
CA ARG A 270 -86.75 -42.58 -5.80
C ARG A 270 -86.91 -44.08 -6.14
N PRO A 271 -87.73 -44.87 -5.41
CA PRO A 271 -89.02 -44.56 -4.76
C PRO A 271 -89.04 -44.58 -3.23
#